data_AF-A0A1Z9BYU4-F1
#
_entry.id   AF-A0A1Z9BYU4-F1
#
_cell.length_a   1.000
_cell.length_b   1.000
_cell.length_c   1.000
_cell.angle_alpha   90.00
_cell.angle_beta   90.00
_cell.angle_gamma   90.00
#
_symmetry.space_group_name_H-M   'P 1'
#
loop_
_entity.id
_entity.type
_entity.pdbx_description
1 polymer ?
#
loop_
_entity_poly.entity_id
_entity_poly.type
_entity_poly.pdbx_seq_one_letter_code
_entity_poly.pdbx_strand_id
1 'polypeptide(L)'
;MAFSLAVVPGALGQEPLGKPPSPFKAPPKLAVPATPPKPVLPPTTVPTRPSNPKPAVPARLPDNINRLLKHRAGYKTANSQSGQFIVYGPISPKRRGGILDVNADTILIAPDHVAIAADRLRFAILKYLGVQPYLGGKVKIRLNPTLSSMATVPVVTVRHLSGYTYELTLPCEIEASKLVRALVQVTLLDLANRKPQLRETEVPFWLTVGLTQMLLTQPDLVLVIKKPEAEGKGVATEEVIRTVRRHDPLAGVRVRLNVRRAFDFSEIAMPSPAHLRGENWKDFQACSHLLVNQLLMLPMGAQRMQRMIRLLPETLNWQTVFLNMYGDLFADMLVVEKWWAVMIVQLTGQNQYQNWTLLEAVEKLEDLLKLPAEVKLNSADSPLEAEITLQQALRGWDFDVQRPTFQQKINQLIVARLKMPRQLLPFVNEYGRILESYLAKRIQIANFKPRRGQARPKVAPVIEAAVRLLDGADTRLVLFKPETATPKPAKGTPAPAPN
;
A
#
# COMPACT_ATOMS: atom_id res chain seq x y z
N MET A 1 -31.62 -48.89 2.95
CA MET A 1 -32.47 -48.92 1.73
C MET A 1 -31.93 -47.83 0.81
N ALA A 2 -31.02 -48.09 -0.14
CA ALA A 2 -31.18 -48.75 -1.46
C ALA A 2 -32.28 -48.06 -2.29
N PHE A 3 -32.06 -47.48 -3.49
CA PHE A 3 -31.37 -47.91 -4.72
C PHE A 3 -30.80 -46.67 -5.50
N SER A 4 -29.59 -46.69 -6.11
CA SER A 4 -29.20 -47.12 -7.49
C SER A 4 -29.98 -46.43 -8.62
N LEU A 5 -29.50 -46.08 -9.82
CA LEU A 5 -28.24 -46.10 -10.62
C LEU A 5 -28.63 -45.44 -11.97
N ALA A 6 -27.74 -44.73 -12.69
CA ALA A 6 -27.73 -44.73 -14.16
C ALA A 6 -26.51 -43.98 -14.75
N VAL A 7 -25.90 -44.60 -15.76
CA VAL A 7 -24.68 -44.24 -16.49
C VAL A 7 -24.99 -44.39 -17.99
N VAL A 8 -24.79 -43.30 -18.77
CA VAL A 8 -24.17 -43.21 -20.14
C VAL A 8 -24.97 -43.81 -21.35
N PRO A 9 -24.68 -43.59 -22.67
CA PRO A 9 -23.87 -42.61 -23.47
C PRO A 9 -24.61 -41.93 -24.67
N GLY A 10 -23.94 -41.03 -25.42
CA GLY A 10 -23.90 -41.15 -26.90
C GLY A 10 -24.08 -39.91 -27.80
N ALA A 11 -22.98 -39.52 -28.47
CA ALA A 11 -22.86 -39.33 -29.92
C ALA A 11 -23.10 -37.97 -30.63
N LEU A 12 -22.15 -37.69 -31.54
CA LEU A 12 -22.21 -37.06 -32.87
C LEU A 12 -22.15 -35.53 -33.03
N GLY A 13 -21.15 -35.10 -33.83
CA GLY A 13 -21.04 -33.75 -34.40
C GLY A 13 -19.64 -33.45 -34.97
N GLN A 14 -19.28 -34.07 -36.09
CA GLN A 14 -18.08 -33.78 -36.88
C GLN A 14 -18.26 -32.53 -37.77
N GLU A 15 -17.21 -31.69 -37.79
CA GLU A 15 -16.61 -30.93 -38.93
C GLU A 15 -17.42 -29.88 -39.74
N PRO A 16 -16.77 -28.93 -40.48
CA PRO A 16 -15.42 -29.01 -41.06
C PRO A 16 -14.48 -27.79 -41.00
N LEU A 17 -13.23 -28.11 -41.36
CA LEU A 17 -12.08 -27.28 -41.69
C LEU A 17 -12.36 -26.17 -42.73
N GLY A 18 -11.70 -25.02 -42.52
CA GLY A 18 -11.36 -24.04 -43.56
C GLY A 18 -9.87 -23.66 -43.49
N LYS A 19 -9.14 -23.92 -44.57
CA LYS A 19 -7.79 -23.44 -44.96
C LYS A 19 -7.91 -23.05 -46.46
N PRO A 20 -6.97 -22.33 -47.13
CA PRO A 20 -5.72 -21.65 -46.72
C PRO A 20 -5.67 -20.20 -47.34
N PRO A 21 -4.52 -19.50 -47.54
CA PRO A 21 -3.45 -19.88 -48.48
C PRO A 21 -2.00 -19.64 -47.98
N SER A 22 -1.08 -20.47 -48.48
CA SER A 22 0.37 -20.17 -48.67
C SER A 22 0.59 -19.84 -50.17
N PRO A 23 1.80 -19.61 -50.73
CA PRO A 23 3.15 -19.56 -50.15
C PRO A 23 4.03 -18.40 -50.68
N PHE A 24 5.18 -18.11 -50.06
CA PHE A 24 6.32 -17.55 -50.80
C PHE A 24 7.66 -18.21 -50.40
N LYS A 25 8.40 -18.51 -51.46
CA LYS A 25 9.59 -19.35 -51.66
C LYS A 25 10.83 -19.01 -50.82
N ALA A 26 11.59 -20.06 -50.47
CA ALA A 26 13.01 -20.00 -50.14
C ALA A 26 13.92 -20.06 -51.39
N PRO A 27 15.19 -19.65 -51.26
CA PRO A 27 16.29 -20.47 -51.79
C PRO A 27 17.53 -20.48 -50.83
N PRO A 28 18.70 -21.09 -51.15
CA PRO A 28 18.98 -22.51 -50.93
C PRO A 28 20.25 -22.78 -50.07
N LYS A 29 20.43 -24.06 -49.70
CA LYS A 29 21.61 -24.63 -49.01
C LYS A 29 22.85 -24.74 -49.92
N LEU A 30 24.03 -24.48 -49.35
CA LEU A 30 25.37 -24.92 -49.79
C LEU A 30 26.15 -25.29 -48.50
N ALA A 31 26.35 -26.57 -48.19
CA ALA A 31 27.44 -27.47 -48.61
C ALA A 31 28.81 -27.11 -47.97
N VAL A 32 29.21 -27.96 -47.01
CA VAL A 32 30.53 -28.02 -46.34
C VAL A 32 31.62 -28.47 -47.32
N PRO A 33 32.90 -28.11 -47.09
CA PRO A 33 33.90 -29.20 -47.12
C PRO A 33 35.06 -29.08 -46.12
N ALA A 34 35.55 -30.29 -45.78
CA ALA A 34 36.95 -30.71 -45.62
C ALA A 34 37.76 -30.38 -44.34
N THR A 35 38.12 -31.48 -43.65
CA THR A 35 39.20 -31.69 -42.67
C THR A 35 40.60 -31.30 -43.18
N PRO A 36 41.53 -30.89 -42.28
CA PRO A 36 42.74 -31.69 -41.98
C PRO A 36 43.31 -31.42 -40.54
N PRO A 37 44.53 -31.85 -40.15
CA PRO A 37 45.11 -33.20 -40.08
C PRO A 37 45.55 -33.60 -38.63
N LYS A 38 45.97 -34.87 -38.44
CA LYS A 38 46.56 -35.43 -37.19
C LYS A 38 47.99 -34.93 -36.93
N PRO A 39 48.39 -34.70 -35.66
CA PRO A 39 49.79 -34.75 -35.24
C PRO A 39 50.10 -35.87 -34.23
N VAL A 40 50.95 -36.79 -34.70
CA VAL A 40 51.99 -37.61 -34.07
C VAL A 40 52.24 -37.45 -32.55
N LEU A 41 52.20 -38.57 -31.82
CA LEU A 41 52.74 -38.74 -30.46
C LEU A 41 54.19 -39.29 -30.50
N PRO A 42 55.10 -38.83 -29.62
CA PRO A 42 56.42 -39.45 -29.40
C PRO A 42 56.35 -40.62 -28.38
N PRO A 43 57.41 -41.44 -28.27
CA PRO A 43 57.31 -42.86 -27.97
C PRO A 43 57.33 -43.22 -26.47
N THR A 44 56.70 -44.36 -26.21
CA THR A 44 56.59 -45.09 -24.95
C THR A 44 57.94 -45.63 -24.46
N THR A 45 58.28 -45.39 -23.19
CA THR A 45 59.09 -46.30 -22.38
C THR A 45 58.27 -46.81 -21.21
N VAL A 46 58.01 -48.12 -21.25
CA VAL A 46 57.29 -48.95 -20.28
C VAL A 46 58.20 -49.24 -19.07
N PRO A 47 57.62 -49.38 -17.86
CA PRO A 47 57.90 -50.63 -17.14
C PRO A 47 56.64 -51.34 -16.66
N THR A 48 56.54 -52.60 -17.13
CA THR A 48 56.13 -53.83 -16.43
C THR A 48 54.86 -53.83 -15.58
N ARG A 49 53.84 -54.45 -16.20
CA ARG A 49 52.65 -55.08 -15.62
C ARG A 49 53.02 -56.16 -14.58
N PRO A 50 52.23 -56.29 -13.50
CA PRO A 50 51.82 -57.60 -13.00
C PRO A 50 50.35 -57.88 -13.37
N SER A 51 50.15 -59.14 -13.74
CA SER A 51 48.92 -59.87 -14.07
C SER A 51 47.54 -59.19 -13.88
N ASN A 52 46.72 -59.29 -14.93
CA ASN A 52 45.26 -59.15 -14.85
C ASN A 52 44.68 -60.12 -13.80
N PRO A 53 43.84 -59.66 -12.86
CA PRO A 53 42.60 -60.35 -12.57
C PRO A 53 41.55 -59.96 -13.64
N LYS A 54 40.74 -60.92 -14.08
CA LYS A 54 39.53 -60.70 -14.89
C LYS A 54 38.77 -59.44 -14.45
N PRO A 55 38.20 -58.62 -15.36
CA PRO A 55 37.20 -57.66 -14.94
C PRO A 55 36.00 -58.47 -14.41
N ALA A 56 35.89 -58.55 -13.09
CA ALA A 56 34.63 -58.89 -12.46
C ALA A 56 33.68 -57.74 -12.81
N VAL A 57 32.96 -57.90 -13.92
CA VAL A 57 31.74 -57.13 -14.17
C VAL A 57 30.90 -57.33 -12.92
N PRO A 58 30.61 -56.29 -12.12
CA PRO A 58 29.76 -56.47 -10.98
C PRO A 58 28.39 -56.90 -11.52
N ALA A 59 28.04 -58.16 -11.28
CA ALA A 59 26.78 -58.78 -11.69
C ALA A 59 25.56 -58.20 -10.95
N ARG A 60 25.73 -57.08 -10.26
CA ARG A 60 24.68 -56.27 -9.69
C ARG A 60 25.02 -54.82 -9.96
N LEU A 61 24.13 -54.16 -10.72
CA LEU A 61 24.01 -52.71 -10.63
C LEU A 61 23.98 -52.37 -9.13
N PRO A 62 24.73 -51.36 -8.65
CA PRO A 62 24.62 -50.96 -7.25
C PRO A 62 23.13 -50.76 -6.96
N ASP A 63 22.63 -51.33 -5.86
CA ASP A 63 21.21 -51.44 -5.46
C ASP A 63 20.48 -50.08 -5.32
N ASN A 64 21.06 -49.00 -5.84
CA ASN A 64 20.71 -47.64 -5.58
C ASN A 64 21.16 -46.66 -6.68
N ILE A 65 21.07 -47.02 -7.97
CA ILE A 65 20.99 -46.00 -9.03
C ILE A 65 19.76 -45.09 -8.79
N ASN A 66 18.70 -45.65 -8.20
CA ASN A 66 17.56 -44.88 -7.67
C ASN A 66 17.93 -43.95 -6.49
N ARG A 67 19.08 -44.06 -5.83
CA ARG A 67 19.59 -43.01 -4.89
C ARG A 67 20.38 -41.92 -5.58
N LEU A 68 20.95 -42.19 -6.77
CA LEU A 68 21.67 -41.20 -7.58
C LEU A 68 20.73 -40.40 -8.50
N LEU A 69 19.56 -40.94 -8.84
CA LEU A 69 18.50 -40.26 -9.59
C LEU A 69 17.36 -39.70 -8.72
N LYS A 70 17.39 -39.92 -7.40
CA LYS A 70 16.52 -39.18 -6.47
C LYS A 70 17.17 -37.82 -6.23
N HIS A 71 16.60 -36.77 -6.81
CA HIS A 71 16.76 -35.43 -6.25
C HIS A 71 16.62 -35.53 -4.73
N ARG A 72 17.71 -35.35 -3.98
CA ARG A 72 17.63 -35.14 -2.53
C ARG A 72 16.81 -33.88 -2.36
N ALA A 73 15.50 -34.01 -2.11
CA ALA A 73 14.72 -32.97 -1.47
C ALA A 73 15.24 -32.90 -0.02
N GLY A 74 16.46 -32.39 0.14
CA GLY A 74 17.09 -32.31 1.44
C GLY A 74 16.25 -31.37 2.30
N TYR A 75 15.97 -31.79 3.53
CA TYR A 75 15.44 -30.91 4.55
C TYR A 75 16.60 -30.21 5.24
N LYS A 76 16.40 -28.97 5.66
CA LYS A 76 17.33 -28.22 6.49
C LYS A 76 16.62 -27.60 7.67
N THR A 77 17.39 -27.38 8.72
CA THR A 77 17.01 -26.55 9.85
C THR A 77 17.77 -25.24 9.76
N ALA A 78 17.06 -24.12 9.77
CA ALA A 78 17.62 -22.78 9.84
C ALA A 78 17.31 -22.18 11.21
N ASN A 79 18.31 -21.55 11.83
CA ASN A 79 18.13 -20.82 13.07
C ASN A 79 18.20 -19.32 12.78
N SER A 80 17.37 -18.55 13.49
CA SER A 80 17.40 -17.10 13.41
C SER A 80 18.60 -16.50 14.15
N GLN A 81 18.97 -15.26 13.84
CA GLN A 81 20.08 -14.56 14.49
C GLN A 81 19.79 -14.34 15.98
N SER A 82 18.53 -14.09 16.34
CA SER A 82 18.09 -14.00 17.73
C SER A 82 18.19 -15.33 18.50
N GLY A 83 18.37 -16.46 17.80
CA GLY A 83 18.33 -17.80 18.36
C GLY A 83 16.94 -18.23 18.83
N GLN A 84 15.89 -17.44 18.58
CA GLN A 84 14.54 -17.73 19.02
C GLN A 84 13.76 -18.60 18.04
N PHE A 85 13.90 -18.34 16.72
CA PHE A 85 13.16 -19.06 15.70
C PHE A 85 14.01 -20.19 15.12
N ILE A 86 13.44 -21.39 15.11
CA ILE A 86 14.01 -22.60 14.55
C ILE A 86 13.07 -23.07 13.45
N VAL A 87 13.51 -22.98 12.20
CA VAL A 87 12.69 -23.31 11.02
C VAL A 87 13.19 -24.59 10.39
N TYR A 88 12.34 -25.60 10.30
CA TYR A 88 12.61 -26.87 9.64
C TYR A 88 11.79 -27.00 8.35
N GLY A 89 12.43 -27.35 7.24
CA GLY A 89 11.73 -27.48 5.97
C GLY A 89 12.61 -27.92 4.81
N PRO A 90 12.03 -28.08 3.60
CA PRO A 90 12.79 -28.43 2.41
C PRO A 90 13.77 -27.31 2.02
N ILE A 91 14.99 -27.67 1.58
CA ILE A 91 16.03 -26.74 1.14
C ILE A 91 15.57 -25.90 -0.06
N SER A 92 14.85 -26.53 -0.98
CA SER A 92 14.34 -25.91 -2.20
C SER A 92 12.88 -26.32 -2.42
N PRO A 93 11.92 -25.60 -1.82
CA PRO A 93 10.50 -25.88 -2.02
C PRO A 93 10.12 -25.61 -3.48
N LYS A 94 9.33 -26.51 -4.06
CA LYS A 94 8.76 -26.37 -5.40
C LYS A 94 7.26 -26.05 -5.26
N ARG A 95 6.70 -25.21 -6.15
CA ARG A 95 5.24 -24.99 -6.21
C ARG A 95 4.54 -26.30 -6.52
N ARG A 96 3.33 -26.45 -5.99
CA ARG A 96 2.42 -27.51 -6.42
C ARG A 96 1.58 -26.97 -7.58
N GLY A 97 1.59 -27.70 -8.70
CA GLY A 97 0.94 -27.27 -9.95
C GLY A 97 1.96 -26.80 -10.99
N GLY A 98 1.59 -26.95 -12.27
CA GLY A 98 2.39 -26.45 -13.40
C GLY A 98 2.36 -24.92 -13.48
N ILE A 99 3.00 -24.35 -14.52
CA ILE A 99 3.10 -22.90 -14.82
C ILE A 99 1.77 -22.13 -14.74
N LEU A 100 0.61 -22.81 -14.78
CA LEU A 100 -0.72 -22.22 -14.79
C LEU A 100 -1.31 -21.95 -13.38
N ASP A 101 -0.76 -22.53 -12.30
CA ASP A 101 -1.28 -22.36 -10.92
C ASP A 101 -0.64 -21.18 -10.15
N VAL A 102 -0.01 -20.23 -10.86
CA VAL A 102 0.62 -19.06 -10.24
C VAL A 102 -0.45 -18.11 -9.71
N ASN A 103 -0.90 -18.34 -8.48
CA ASN A 103 -1.67 -17.35 -7.73
C ASN A 103 -0.76 -16.16 -7.41
N ALA A 104 -1.10 -14.99 -7.96
CA ALA A 104 -0.32 -13.75 -7.84
C ALA A 104 0.00 -13.34 -6.39
N ASP A 105 -0.84 -13.77 -5.43
CA ASP A 105 -0.75 -13.38 -4.01
C ASP A 105 0.01 -14.39 -3.14
N THR A 106 0.48 -15.50 -3.72
CA THR A 106 1.16 -16.59 -2.99
C THR A 106 2.67 -16.60 -3.21
N ILE A 107 3.40 -16.83 -2.12
CA ILE A 107 4.86 -16.79 -2.06
C ILE A 107 5.41 -18.17 -1.69
N LEU A 108 6.54 -18.52 -2.30
CA LEU A 108 7.31 -19.71 -1.91
C LEU A 108 8.26 -19.35 -0.77
N ILE A 109 8.23 -20.15 0.30
CA ILE A 109 9.00 -19.89 1.51
C ILE A 109 9.99 -21.01 1.81
N ALA A 110 11.26 -20.66 1.98
CA ALA A 110 12.34 -21.57 2.38
C ALA A 110 12.79 -21.28 3.82
N PRO A 111 13.38 -22.27 4.54
CA PRO A 111 13.71 -22.13 5.96
C PRO A 111 14.53 -20.88 6.32
N ASP A 112 15.59 -20.56 5.58
CA ASP A 112 16.46 -19.41 5.87
C ASP A 112 15.72 -18.08 5.76
N HIS A 113 14.89 -17.93 4.71
CA HIS A 113 14.15 -16.69 4.47
C HIS A 113 13.10 -16.47 5.55
N VAL A 114 12.43 -17.54 6.01
CA VAL A 114 11.45 -17.45 7.10
C VAL A 114 12.14 -17.08 8.41
N ALA A 115 13.32 -17.64 8.71
CA ALA A 115 14.05 -17.30 9.93
C ALA A 115 14.46 -15.82 9.96
N ILE A 116 14.98 -15.29 8.83
CA ILE A 116 15.35 -13.87 8.70
C ILE A 116 14.11 -12.97 8.77
N ALA A 117 13.04 -13.34 8.07
CA ALA A 117 11.78 -12.59 8.08
C ALA A 117 11.17 -12.53 9.49
N ALA A 118 11.19 -13.63 10.23
CA ALA A 118 10.69 -13.69 11.59
C ALA A 118 11.43 -12.75 12.54
N ASP A 119 12.77 -12.69 12.47
CA ASP A 119 13.56 -11.76 13.27
C ASP A 119 13.27 -10.30 12.91
N ARG A 120 13.22 -9.97 11.61
CA ARG A 120 12.92 -8.61 11.14
C ARG A 120 11.52 -8.15 11.57
N LEU A 121 10.52 -9.02 11.39
CA LEU A 121 9.13 -8.76 11.79
C LEU A 121 9.01 -8.56 13.29
N ARG A 122 9.60 -9.46 14.09
CA ARG A 122 9.64 -9.35 15.54
C ARG A 122 10.25 -8.01 15.97
N PHE A 123 11.41 -7.67 15.41
CA PHE A 123 12.08 -6.41 15.72
C PHE A 123 11.22 -5.19 15.37
N ALA A 124 10.58 -5.20 14.20
CA ALA A 124 9.67 -4.12 13.78
C ALA A 124 8.47 -3.96 14.73
N ILE A 125 7.84 -5.07 15.15
CA ILE A 125 6.73 -5.06 16.11
C ILE A 125 7.18 -4.50 17.45
N LEU A 126 8.31 -4.97 17.98
CA LEU A 126 8.83 -4.49 19.26
C LEU A 126 9.18 -3.01 19.20
N LYS A 127 9.73 -2.53 18.08
CA LYS A 127 9.99 -1.11 17.83
C LYS A 127 8.69 -0.29 17.85
N TYR A 128 7.63 -0.75 17.19
CA TYR A 128 6.32 -0.08 17.21
C TYR A 128 5.71 0.01 18.61
N LEU A 129 5.94 -1.01 19.44
CA LEU A 129 5.46 -1.05 20.82
C LEU A 129 6.40 -0.36 21.81
N GLY A 130 7.51 0.23 21.36
CA GLY A 130 8.51 0.86 22.25
C GLY A 130 9.21 -0.14 23.18
N VAL A 131 9.25 -1.42 22.82
CA VAL A 131 9.83 -2.50 23.61
C VAL A 131 11.27 -2.75 23.17
N GLN A 132 12.19 -2.75 24.12
CA GLN A 132 13.57 -3.17 23.84
C GLN A 132 13.62 -4.66 23.47
N PRO A 133 14.46 -5.06 22.49
CA PRO A 133 14.64 -6.46 22.14
C PRO A 133 14.99 -7.30 23.38
N TYR A 134 14.38 -8.47 23.46
CA TYR A 134 14.58 -9.40 24.57
C TYR A 134 14.63 -10.84 24.04
N LEU A 135 15.20 -11.75 24.83
CA LEU A 135 15.17 -13.17 24.54
C LEU A 135 13.80 -13.75 24.91
N GLY A 136 13.05 -14.23 23.93
CA GLY A 136 11.72 -14.82 24.11
C GLY A 136 11.74 -16.35 24.19
N GLY A 137 10.55 -16.94 24.31
CA GLY A 137 10.34 -18.38 24.22
C GLY A 137 10.69 -18.94 22.84
N LYS A 138 11.14 -20.20 22.77
CA LYS A 138 11.56 -20.82 21.51
C LYS A 138 10.38 -20.97 20.55
N VAL A 139 10.58 -20.65 19.28
CA VAL A 139 9.55 -20.77 18.24
C VAL A 139 10.01 -21.81 17.21
N LYS A 140 9.29 -22.92 17.11
CA LYS A 140 9.54 -23.98 16.13
C LYS A 140 8.58 -23.82 14.96
N ILE A 141 9.12 -23.61 13.76
CA ILE A 141 8.35 -23.47 12.53
C ILE A 141 8.64 -24.68 11.64
N ARG A 142 7.60 -25.42 11.25
CA ARG A 142 7.70 -26.57 10.34
C ARG A 142 7.07 -26.22 9.00
N LEU A 143 7.88 -26.24 7.94
CA LEU A 143 7.40 -26.09 6.58
C LEU A 143 7.00 -27.47 6.04
N ASN A 144 5.71 -27.64 5.82
CA ASN A 144 5.15 -28.88 5.30
C ASN A 144 4.75 -28.70 3.82
N PRO A 145 5.46 -29.37 2.88
CA PRO A 145 5.14 -29.29 1.46
C PRO A 145 3.82 -29.99 1.11
N THR A 146 3.20 -30.77 2.02
CA THR A 146 1.91 -31.44 1.79
C THR A 146 0.70 -30.59 2.15
N LEU A 147 0.87 -29.45 2.84
CA LEU A 147 -0.21 -28.52 3.16
C LEU A 147 -0.55 -27.55 2.01
N SER A 148 -1.85 -27.37 1.75
CA SER A 148 -2.35 -26.40 0.78
C SER A 148 -2.01 -24.96 1.18
N SER A 149 -1.84 -24.07 0.19
CA SER A 149 -1.69 -22.62 0.43
C SER A 149 -2.93 -21.98 1.08
N MET A 150 -4.07 -22.66 1.00
CA MET A 150 -5.32 -22.25 1.65
C MET A 150 -5.46 -22.78 3.08
N ALA A 151 -4.56 -23.67 3.53
CA ALA A 151 -4.63 -24.24 4.87
C ALA A 151 -4.57 -23.14 5.95
N THR A 152 -5.26 -23.36 7.06
CA THR A 152 -5.17 -22.50 8.24
C THR A 152 -3.81 -22.69 8.91
N VAL A 153 -3.29 -21.61 9.50
CA VAL A 153 -2.02 -21.62 10.22
C VAL A 153 -2.31 -21.41 11.71
N PRO A 154 -2.52 -22.49 12.48
CA PRO A 154 -2.69 -22.36 13.93
C PRO A 154 -1.34 -22.08 14.60
N VAL A 155 -1.36 -21.22 15.60
CA VAL A 155 -0.23 -21.01 16.52
C VAL A 155 -0.47 -21.86 17.76
N VAL A 156 0.31 -22.92 17.93
CA VAL A 156 0.20 -23.81 19.09
C VAL A 156 1.14 -23.34 20.18
N THR A 157 0.61 -23.09 21.38
CA THR A 157 1.42 -22.69 22.54
C THR A 157 1.63 -23.89 23.44
N VAL A 158 2.90 -24.28 23.62
CA VAL A 158 3.30 -25.39 24.50
C VAL A 158 3.94 -24.81 25.76
N ARG A 159 3.38 -25.15 26.92
CA ARG A 159 3.89 -24.73 28.23
C ARG A 159 4.92 -25.72 28.75
N HIS A 160 6.06 -25.22 29.17
CA HIS A 160 7.11 -25.95 29.87
C HIS A 160 7.40 -25.31 31.23
N LEU A 161 8.09 -26.04 32.12
CA LEU A 161 8.55 -25.52 33.41
C LEU A 161 9.48 -24.30 33.25
N SER A 162 10.27 -24.29 32.18
CA SER A 162 11.24 -23.21 31.86
C SER A 162 10.65 -22.05 31.05
N GLY A 163 9.37 -22.10 30.68
CA GLY A 163 8.71 -21.07 29.89
C GLY A 163 7.84 -21.62 28.76
N TYR A 164 7.62 -20.83 27.72
CA TYR A 164 6.76 -21.19 26.60
C TYR A 164 7.58 -21.56 25.35
N THR A 165 7.08 -22.55 24.62
CA THR A 165 7.52 -22.85 23.25
C THR A 165 6.33 -22.71 22.33
N TYR A 166 6.53 -22.08 21.18
CA TYR A 166 5.49 -21.89 20.17
C TYR A 166 5.76 -22.78 18.97
N GLU A 167 4.76 -23.50 18.49
CA GLU A 167 4.88 -24.36 17.32
C GLU A 167 3.95 -23.88 16.21
N LEU A 168 4.50 -23.71 15.00
CA LEU A 168 3.75 -23.37 13.80
C LEU A 168 4.01 -24.40 12.72
N THR A 169 2.95 -24.80 12.02
CA THR A 169 3.07 -25.60 10.80
C THR A 169 2.57 -24.78 9.63
N LEU A 170 3.45 -24.54 8.66
CA LEU A 170 3.20 -23.67 7.50
C LEU A 170 3.25 -24.49 6.20
N PRO A 171 2.40 -24.20 5.20
CA PRO A 171 2.63 -24.68 3.85
C PRO A 171 3.87 -24.03 3.24
N CYS A 172 4.56 -24.73 2.33
CA CYS A 172 5.72 -24.17 1.62
C CYS A 172 5.36 -23.05 0.63
N GLU A 173 4.09 -23.01 0.23
CA GLU A 173 3.49 -21.94 -0.56
C GLU A 173 2.38 -21.30 0.29
N ILE A 174 2.52 -20.02 0.61
CA ILE A 174 1.62 -19.32 1.53
C ILE A 174 1.35 -17.90 1.04
N GLU A 175 0.22 -17.33 1.41
CA GLU A 175 -0.02 -15.90 1.24
C GLU A 175 0.86 -15.09 2.21
N ALA A 176 1.51 -14.03 1.73
CA ALA A 176 2.37 -13.18 2.57
C ALA A 176 1.63 -12.65 3.82
N SER A 177 0.35 -12.26 3.66
CA SER A 177 -0.46 -11.74 4.77
C SER A 177 -0.73 -12.79 5.86
N LYS A 178 -0.83 -14.08 5.51
CA LYS A 178 -1.02 -15.17 6.48
C LYS A 178 0.27 -15.45 7.24
N LEU A 179 1.42 -15.44 6.56
CA LEU A 179 2.73 -15.60 7.20
C LEU A 179 2.98 -14.49 8.22
N VAL A 180 2.82 -13.24 7.80
CA VAL A 180 3.02 -12.07 8.68
C VAL A 180 2.09 -12.14 9.88
N ARG A 181 0.81 -12.47 9.68
CA ARG A 181 -0.17 -12.58 10.77
C ARG A 181 0.20 -13.64 11.81
N ALA A 182 0.65 -14.81 11.37
CA ALA A 182 1.07 -15.87 12.26
C ALA A 182 2.29 -15.45 13.10
N LEU A 183 3.27 -14.78 12.47
CA LEU A 183 4.47 -14.28 13.17
C LEU A 183 4.16 -13.12 14.13
N VAL A 184 3.21 -12.24 13.77
CA VAL A 184 2.68 -11.20 14.66
C VAL A 184 2.02 -11.83 15.87
N GLN A 185 1.13 -12.81 15.67
CA GLN A 185 0.44 -13.51 16.75
C GLN A 185 1.42 -14.14 17.74
N VAL A 186 2.44 -14.85 17.24
CA VAL A 186 3.50 -15.44 18.08
C VAL A 186 4.24 -14.38 18.88
N THR A 187 4.58 -13.25 18.25
CA THR A 187 5.30 -12.17 18.92
C THR A 187 4.47 -11.53 20.04
N LEU A 188 3.17 -11.34 19.81
CA LEU A 188 2.25 -10.82 20.81
C LEU A 188 2.05 -11.80 21.98
N LEU A 189 1.89 -13.09 21.67
CA LEU A 189 1.80 -14.14 22.69
C LEU A 189 3.08 -14.25 23.52
N ASP A 190 4.27 -14.15 22.89
CA ASP A 190 5.56 -14.15 23.57
C ASP A 190 5.77 -12.88 24.43
N LEU A 191 5.20 -11.75 24.01
CA LEU A 191 5.19 -10.53 24.81
C LEU A 191 4.27 -10.64 26.02
N ALA A 192 3.13 -11.32 25.89
CA ALA A 192 2.17 -11.53 26.97
C ALA A 192 2.63 -12.61 27.96
N ASN A 193 3.06 -13.77 27.47
CA ASN A 193 3.38 -14.97 28.27
C ASN A 193 4.79 -14.93 28.88
N ARG A 194 5.12 -13.87 29.62
CA ARG A 194 6.43 -13.74 30.28
C ARG A 194 6.59 -14.58 31.53
N LYS A 195 5.49 -14.87 32.20
CA LYS A 195 5.44 -15.73 33.38
C LYS A 195 4.67 -16.97 33.01
N PRO A 196 5.01 -18.16 33.53
CA PRO A 196 4.19 -19.35 33.39
C PRO A 196 2.82 -19.08 33.99
N GLN A 197 1.79 -19.14 33.16
CA GLN A 197 0.39 -18.97 33.53
C GLN A 197 -0.35 -20.29 33.40
N LEU A 198 -1.36 -20.46 34.27
CA LEU A 198 -2.25 -21.61 34.26
C LEU A 198 -3.15 -21.64 33.03
N ARG A 199 -3.46 -20.46 32.46
CA ARG A 199 -4.42 -20.24 31.38
C ARG A 199 -3.75 -19.92 30.06
N GLU A 200 -4.46 -20.18 28.97
CA GLU A 200 -4.10 -19.70 27.65
C GLU A 200 -4.42 -18.21 27.52
N THR A 201 -3.53 -17.47 26.88
CA THR A 201 -3.68 -16.03 26.70
C THR A 201 -4.35 -15.75 25.38
N GLU A 202 -5.48 -15.07 25.41
CA GLU A 202 -6.21 -14.64 24.20
C GLU A 202 -5.83 -13.21 23.83
N VAL A 203 -5.23 -13.05 22.65
CA VAL A 203 -4.89 -11.74 22.08
C VAL A 203 -6.06 -11.28 21.20
N PRO A 204 -6.53 -10.03 21.33
CA PRO A 204 -7.61 -9.52 20.48
C PRO A 204 -7.27 -9.67 18.99
N PHE A 205 -8.21 -10.19 18.22
CA PHE A 205 -7.94 -10.52 16.82
C PHE A 205 -7.67 -9.27 15.98
N TRP A 206 -8.41 -8.19 16.21
CA TRP A 206 -8.19 -6.89 15.58
C TRP A 206 -6.77 -6.35 15.81
N LEU A 207 -6.16 -6.62 16.96
CA LEU A 207 -4.79 -6.18 17.25
C LEU A 207 -3.78 -6.93 16.39
N THR A 208 -3.94 -8.25 16.30
CA THR A 208 -3.09 -9.11 15.46
C THR A 208 -3.22 -8.70 13.99
N VAL A 209 -4.45 -8.50 13.51
CA VAL A 209 -4.72 -8.12 12.12
C VAL A 209 -4.26 -6.70 11.81
N GLY A 210 -4.48 -5.74 12.71
CA GLY A 210 -4.07 -4.34 12.50
C GLY A 210 -2.56 -4.20 12.43
N LEU A 211 -1.81 -4.83 13.34
CA LEU A 211 -0.34 -4.87 13.28
C LEU A 211 0.17 -5.58 12.02
N THR A 212 -0.52 -6.64 11.57
CA THR A 212 -0.21 -7.30 10.29
C THR A 212 -0.30 -6.31 9.13
N GLN A 213 -1.38 -5.53 9.05
CA GLN A 213 -1.56 -4.56 7.97
C GLN A 213 -0.52 -3.43 8.03
N MET A 214 -0.22 -2.91 9.22
CA MET A 214 0.83 -1.91 9.40
C MET A 214 2.17 -2.40 8.84
N LEU A 215 2.56 -3.64 9.15
CA LEU A 215 3.81 -4.23 8.67
C LEU A 215 3.82 -4.48 7.17
N LEU A 216 2.69 -4.92 6.59
CA LEU A 216 2.57 -5.14 5.15
C LEU A 216 2.63 -3.83 4.34
N THR A 217 2.27 -2.69 4.94
CA THR A 217 2.42 -1.39 4.30
C THR A 217 3.85 -0.85 4.32
N GLN A 218 4.74 -1.41 5.17
CA GLN A 218 6.12 -0.91 5.26
C GLN A 218 6.94 -1.27 4.01
N PRO A 219 7.53 -0.28 3.32
CA PRO A 219 8.40 -0.54 2.16
C PRO A 219 9.73 -1.19 2.54
N ASP A 220 10.24 -0.92 3.75
CA ASP A 220 11.54 -1.40 4.23
C ASP A 220 11.49 -2.84 4.74
N LEU A 221 10.29 -3.36 5.02
CA LEU A 221 10.10 -4.71 5.50
C LEU A 221 10.06 -5.69 4.31
N VAL A 222 11.16 -5.74 3.57
CA VAL A 222 11.34 -6.68 2.47
C VAL A 222 11.38 -8.08 3.06
N LEU A 223 10.26 -8.79 2.97
CA LEU A 223 10.27 -10.25 2.94
C LEU A 223 11.10 -10.61 1.69
N VAL A 224 12.33 -11.07 1.88
CA VAL A 224 13.16 -11.57 0.77
C VAL A 224 12.47 -12.81 0.23
N ILE A 225 11.61 -12.60 -0.76
CA ILE A 225 10.78 -13.60 -1.41
C ILE A 225 11.37 -13.78 -2.80
N LYS A 226 11.81 -14.99 -3.12
CA LYS A 226 12.10 -15.34 -4.51
C LYS A 226 10.80 -15.24 -5.31
N LYS A 227 10.70 -14.27 -6.23
CA LYS A 227 9.76 -14.33 -7.36
C LYS A 227 10.14 -15.54 -8.23
N PRO A 228 9.20 -16.20 -8.92
CA PRO A 228 9.52 -17.40 -9.68
C PRO A 228 10.48 -17.09 -10.82
N GLU A 229 11.46 -17.98 -10.99
CA GLU A 229 12.31 -18.07 -12.17
C GLU A 229 11.40 -18.31 -13.39
N ALA A 230 11.17 -17.27 -14.19
CA ALA A 230 10.74 -17.45 -15.56
C ALA A 230 11.99 -17.75 -16.39
N GLU A 231 12.05 -18.95 -16.96
CA GLU A 231 13.02 -19.38 -17.97
C GLU A 231 14.51 -19.33 -17.59
N GLY A 232 14.98 -20.30 -16.80
CA GLY A 232 16.33 -20.90 -16.92
C GLY A 232 17.57 -20.01 -16.83
N LYS A 233 17.42 -18.70 -16.62
CA LYS A 233 18.48 -17.74 -16.37
C LYS A 233 18.29 -17.23 -14.97
N GLY A 234 19.26 -17.50 -14.11
CA GLY A 234 19.34 -16.95 -12.76
C GLY A 234 19.44 -15.43 -12.85
N VAL A 235 18.30 -14.75 -12.84
CA VAL A 235 18.24 -13.30 -12.65
C VAL A 235 18.34 -13.07 -11.15
N ALA A 236 19.30 -12.22 -10.79
CA ALA A 236 19.63 -11.86 -9.43
C ALA A 236 18.37 -11.51 -8.62
N THR A 237 18.43 -11.84 -7.33
CA THR A 237 17.54 -11.34 -6.28
C THR A 237 17.36 -9.83 -6.43
N GLU A 238 16.29 -9.38 -7.08
CA GLU A 238 15.88 -7.98 -7.02
C GLU A 238 15.27 -7.74 -5.63
N GLU A 239 16.09 -7.21 -4.73
CA GLU A 239 15.58 -6.42 -3.61
C GLU A 239 14.79 -5.26 -4.22
N VAL A 240 13.46 -5.35 -4.15
CA VAL A 240 12.59 -4.22 -4.50
C VAL A 240 12.70 -3.21 -3.35
N ILE A 241 13.79 -2.44 -3.34
CA ILE A 241 13.95 -1.25 -2.50
C ILE A 241 13.04 -0.19 -3.12
N ARG A 242 11.79 -0.13 -2.66
CA ARG A 242 10.90 1.00 -2.97
C ARG A 242 11.45 2.22 -2.24
N THR A 243 12.19 3.06 -2.96
CA THR A 243 12.67 4.36 -2.45
C THR A 243 11.49 5.18 -1.92
N VAL A 244 11.52 5.47 -0.62
CA VAL A 244 10.41 6.06 0.14
C VAL A 244 10.39 7.58 -0.01
N ARG A 245 9.63 8.09 -0.98
CA ARG A 245 8.98 9.40 -0.83
C ARG A 245 7.85 9.22 0.17
N ARG A 246 7.69 10.14 1.14
CA ARG A 246 6.66 10.18 2.21
C ARG A 246 5.57 9.12 2.03
N HIS A 247 5.80 7.91 2.55
CA HIS A 247 4.84 6.82 2.44
C HIS A 247 3.68 7.09 3.39
N ASP A 248 2.47 7.15 2.85
CA ASP A 248 1.26 7.26 3.67
C ASP A 248 0.72 5.86 4.00
N PRO A 249 0.86 5.40 5.26
CA PRO A 249 0.50 4.04 5.64
C PRO A 249 -1.02 3.78 5.54
N LEU A 250 -1.85 4.84 5.61
CA LEU A 250 -3.31 4.72 5.60
C LEU A 250 -3.93 4.96 4.21
N ALA A 251 -3.12 5.16 3.16
CA ALA A 251 -3.64 5.42 1.82
C ALA A 251 -4.63 4.35 1.33
N GLY A 252 -4.26 3.08 1.44
CA GLY A 252 -5.13 1.96 1.04
C GLY A 252 -6.40 1.84 1.90
N VAL A 253 -6.30 2.16 3.19
CA VAL A 253 -7.44 2.15 4.12
C VAL A 253 -8.44 3.24 3.74
N ARG A 254 -7.97 4.45 3.43
CA ARG A 254 -8.83 5.57 3.02
C ARG A 254 -9.58 5.27 1.73
N VAL A 255 -8.89 4.77 0.70
CA VAL A 255 -9.54 4.40 -0.58
C VAL A 255 -10.68 3.42 -0.33
N ARG A 256 -10.48 2.44 0.55
CA ARG A 256 -11.48 1.42 0.85
C ARG A 256 -12.66 1.95 1.67
N LEU A 257 -12.39 2.67 2.76
CA LEU A 257 -13.42 3.16 3.68
C LEU A 257 -14.18 4.40 3.15
N ASN A 258 -13.70 5.03 2.08
CA ASN A 258 -14.48 6.04 1.37
C ASN A 258 -15.61 5.43 0.52
N VAL A 259 -15.46 4.19 0.06
CA VAL A 259 -16.43 3.53 -0.83
C VAL A 259 -17.35 2.59 -0.04
N ARG A 260 -16.87 2.04 1.07
CA ARG A 260 -17.59 1.02 1.85
C ARG A 260 -17.76 1.45 3.29
N ARG A 261 -18.88 1.05 3.90
CA ARG A 261 -19.16 1.28 5.33
C ARG A 261 -18.04 0.67 6.18
N ALA A 262 -17.49 1.46 7.10
CA ALA A 262 -16.59 0.97 8.13
C ALA A 262 -17.38 0.21 9.21
N PHE A 263 -16.75 -0.81 9.79
CA PHE A 263 -17.34 -1.56 10.90
C PHE A 263 -17.34 -0.75 12.20
N ASP A 264 -18.38 -0.97 12.99
CA ASP A 264 -18.51 -0.41 14.33
C ASP A 264 -17.45 -1.05 15.26
N PHE A 265 -17.12 -0.41 16.38
CA PHE A 265 -16.07 -0.92 17.26
C PHE A 265 -16.46 -2.27 17.87
N SER A 266 -17.73 -2.43 18.26
CA SER A 266 -18.29 -3.72 18.68
C SER A 266 -18.14 -4.83 17.64
N GLU A 267 -18.38 -4.55 16.35
CA GLU A 267 -18.23 -5.49 15.23
C GLU A 267 -16.76 -5.90 15.01
N ILE A 268 -15.82 -5.00 15.30
CA ILE A 268 -14.37 -5.24 15.21
C ILE A 268 -13.86 -6.00 16.44
N ALA A 269 -14.36 -5.65 17.63
CA ALA A 269 -14.02 -6.24 18.90
C ALA A 269 -14.44 -7.71 18.97
N MET A 270 -15.59 -8.04 18.37
CA MET A 270 -16.15 -9.39 18.32
C MET A 270 -16.61 -9.72 16.88
N PRO A 271 -15.69 -10.12 15.98
CA PRO A 271 -16.03 -10.39 14.60
C PRO A 271 -16.85 -11.67 14.45
N SER A 272 -17.92 -11.60 13.66
CA SER A 272 -18.69 -12.77 13.24
C SER A 272 -17.99 -13.51 12.08
N PRO A 273 -18.31 -14.79 11.82
CA PRO A 273 -17.79 -15.50 10.64
C PRO A 273 -18.15 -14.84 9.29
N ALA A 274 -19.14 -13.95 9.25
CA ALA A 274 -19.50 -13.17 8.05
C ALA A 274 -18.54 -12.00 7.82
N HIS A 275 -17.95 -11.42 8.88
CA HIS A 275 -16.92 -10.38 8.78
C HIS A 275 -15.59 -10.94 8.27
N LEU A 276 -15.36 -12.25 8.46
CA LEU A 276 -14.08 -12.91 8.16
C LEU A 276 -14.03 -13.58 6.77
N ARG A 277 -14.92 -13.19 5.84
CA ARG A 277 -15.01 -13.78 4.50
C ARG A 277 -15.05 -12.73 3.39
N GLY A 278 -14.48 -13.07 2.23
CA GLY A 278 -14.58 -12.30 0.99
C GLY A 278 -14.13 -10.83 1.13
N GLU A 279 -14.94 -9.91 0.61
CA GLU A 279 -14.64 -8.48 0.69
C GLU A 279 -14.80 -7.90 2.11
N ASN A 280 -15.64 -8.50 2.97
CA ASN A 280 -15.77 -8.07 4.36
C ASN A 280 -14.48 -8.33 5.15
N TRP A 281 -13.72 -9.38 4.79
CA TRP A 281 -12.41 -9.64 5.40
C TRP A 281 -11.43 -8.49 5.15
N LYS A 282 -11.41 -7.95 3.93
CA LYS A 282 -10.57 -6.79 3.59
C LYS A 282 -11.05 -5.51 4.29
N ASP A 283 -12.36 -5.35 4.51
CA ASP A 283 -12.88 -4.24 5.31
C ASP A 283 -12.46 -4.36 6.78
N PHE A 284 -12.52 -5.58 7.34
CA PHE A 284 -12.07 -5.87 8.70
C PHE A 284 -10.57 -5.59 8.86
N GLN A 285 -9.76 -5.98 7.87
CA GLN A 285 -8.34 -5.65 7.83
C GLN A 285 -8.10 -4.13 7.82
N ALA A 286 -8.82 -3.39 6.97
CA ALA A 286 -8.71 -1.94 6.88
C ALA A 286 -9.11 -1.23 8.19
N CYS A 287 -10.23 -1.64 8.80
CA CYS A 287 -10.69 -1.11 10.08
C CYS A 287 -9.69 -1.45 11.21
N SER A 288 -9.19 -2.68 11.26
CA SER A 288 -8.18 -3.10 12.25
C SER A 288 -6.87 -2.32 12.10
N HIS A 289 -6.45 -2.05 10.86
CA HIS A 289 -5.27 -1.23 10.58
C HIS A 289 -5.46 0.19 11.13
N LEU A 290 -6.58 0.83 10.80
CA LEU A 290 -6.90 2.17 11.31
C LEU A 290 -6.95 2.18 12.83
N LEU A 291 -7.64 1.23 13.45
CA LEU A 291 -7.81 1.15 14.90
C LEU A 291 -6.47 1.05 15.62
N VAL A 292 -5.60 0.13 15.21
CA VAL A 292 -4.27 -0.02 15.82
C VAL A 292 -3.43 1.24 15.60
N ASN A 293 -3.45 1.82 14.40
CA ASN A 293 -2.72 3.04 14.12
C ASN A 293 -3.20 4.21 15.00
N GLN A 294 -4.50 4.40 15.16
CA GLN A 294 -5.06 5.47 16.01
C GLN A 294 -4.73 5.25 17.48
N LEU A 295 -4.83 4.01 17.99
CA LEU A 295 -4.46 3.70 19.38
C LEU A 295 -2.97 3.94 19.65
N LEU A 296 -2.09 3.67 18.69
CA LEU A 296 -0.66 3.96 18.80
C LEU A 296 -0.35 5.46 18.75
N MET A 297 -1.18 6.26 18.07
CA MET A 297 -1.05 7.72 17.97
C MET A 297 -1.56 8.47 19.21
N LEU A 298 -2.30 7.80 20.10
CA LEU A 298 -2.71 8.38 21.38
C LEU A 298 -1.49 8.71 22.26
N PRO A 299 -1.63 9.63 23.24
CA PRO A 299 -0.56 9.92 24.20
C PRO A 299 -0.11 8.64 24.92
N MET A 300 1.18 8.33 24.81
CA MET A 300 1.78 7.10 25.36
C MET A 300 1.18 5.80 24.77
N GLY A 301 0.60 5.86 23.57
CA GLY A 301 -0.13 4.76 22.94
C GLY A 301 0.66 3.46 22.85
N ALA A 302 1.92 3.52 22.40
CA ALA A 302 2.82 2.37 22.35
C ALA A 302 3.01 1.71 23.73
N GLN A 303 3.24 2.51 24.77
CA GLN A 303 3.45 2.02 26.14
C GLN A 303 2.16 1.44 26.74
N ARG A 304 1.01 2.07 26.49
CA ARG A 304 -0.31 1.57 26.92
C ARG A 304 -0.61 0.23 26.27
N MET A 305 -0.40 0.12 24.95
CA MET A 305 -0.61 -1.11 24.20
C MET A 305 0.33 -2.22 24.68
N GLN A 306 1.62 -1.92 24.89
CA GLN A 306 2.58 -2.85 25.47
C GLN A 306 2.13 -3.36 26.85
N ARG A 307 1.73 -2.46 27.76
CA ARG A 307 1.27 -2.82 29.10
C ARG A 307 0.00 -3.64 29.05
N MET A 308 -0.94 -3.28 28.18
CA MET A 308 -2.16 -4.06 27.94
C MET A 308 -1.82 -5.49 27.55
N ILE A 309 -0.94 -5.70 26.56
CA ILE A 309 -0.54 -7.05 26.11
C ILE A 309 0.09 -7.86 27.26
N ARG A 310 0.91 -7.23 28.10
CA ARG A 310 1.54 -7.90 29.25
C ARG A 310 0.56 -8.29 30.37
N LEU A 311 -0.54 -7.57 30.50
CA LEU A 311 -1.57 -7.82 31.52
C LEU A 311 -2.69 -8.75 31.04
N LEU A 312 -2.78 -9.04 29.73
CA LEU A 312 -3.76 -9.99 29.18
C LEU A 312 -3.80 -11.32 29.94
N PRO A 313 -2.67 -11.98 30.26
CA PRO A 313 -2.71 -13.29 30.92
C PRO A 313 -3.27 -13.26 32.36
N GLU A 314 -3.31 -12.10 33.01
CA GLU A 314 -3.76 -11.94 34.39
C GLU A 314 -5.28 -11.75 34.49
N THR A 315 -5.97 -11.56 33.36
CA THR A 315 -7.41 -11.27 33.32
C THR A 315 -8.16 -12.20 32.36
N LEU A 316 -9.46 -12.38 32.62
CA LEU A 316 -10.32 -13.21 31.76
C LEU A 316 -10.82 -12.47 30.51
N ASN A 317 -10.81 -11.14 30.52
CA ASN A 317 -11.39 -10.33 29.46
C ASN A 317 -10.42 -9.23 29.07
N TRP A 318 -9.98 -9.25 27.81
CA TRP A 318 -9.11 -8.23 27.24
C TRP A 318 -9.70 -6.82 27.33
N GLN A 319 -11.04 -6.68 27.31
CA GLN A 319 -11.73 -5.39 27.43
C GLN A 319 -11.50 -4.75 28.80
N THR A 320 -11.45 -5.55 29.86
CA THR A 320 -11.17 -5.07 31.22
C THR A 320 -9.74 -4.52 31.30
N VAL A 321 -8.77 -5.20 30.67
CA VAL A 321 -7.39 -4.70 30.58
C VAL A 321 -7.31 -3.43 29.74
N PHE A 322 -8.05 -3.40 28.63
CA PHE A 322 -8.11 -2.24 27.76
C PHE A 322 -8.61 -1.01 28.54
N LEU A 323 -9.74 -1.10 29.23
CA LEU A 323 -10.26 0.01 30.03
C LEU A 323 -9.35 0.37 31.20
N ASN A 324 -8.66 -0.59 31.81
CA ASN A 324 -7.66 -0.28 32.85
C ASN A 324 -6.48 0.52 32.27
N MET A 325 -5.99 0.18 31.07
CA MET A 325 -4.83 0.83 30.46
C MET A 325 -5.14 2.15 29.74
N TYR A 326 -6.39 2.34 29.31
CA TYR A 326 -6.85 3.54 28.61
C TYR A 326 -7.93 4.31 29.40
N GLY A 327 -8.11 4.01 30.69
CA GLY A 327 -9.23 4.49 31.51
C GLY A 327 -9.31 6.01 31.70
N ASP A 328 -8.18 6.69 31.58
CA ASP A 328 -8.09 8.15 31.58
C ASP A 328 -8.59 8.79 30.27
N LEU A 329 -8.62 8.03 29.17
CA LEU A 329 -9.15 8.45 27.87
C LEU A 329 -10.56 7.90 27.62
N PHE A 330 -10.84 6.70 28.12
CA PHE A 330 -12.09 5.97 27.88
C PHE A 330 -12.66 5.45 29.19
N ALA A 331 -13.76 6.06 29.65
CA ALA A 331 -14.43 5.64 30.89
C ALA A 331 -15.10 4.26 30.77
N ASP A 332 -15.69 3.97 29.61
CA ASP A 332 -16.36 2.72 29.29
C ASP A 332 -16.22 2.37 27.80
N MET A 333 -16.72 1.19 27.41
CA MET A 333 -16.68 0.75 26.00
C MET A 333 -17.56 1.61 25.08
N LEU A 334 -18.59 2.28 25.61
CA LEU A 334 -19.45 3.17 24.82
C LEU A 334 -18.69 4.44 24.40
N VAL A 335 -17.83 4.97 25.27
CA VAL A 335 -16.94 6.08 24.93
C VAL A 335 -15.93 5.65 23.86
N VAL A 336 -15.44 4.40 23.90
CA VAL A 336 -14.57 3.85 22.84
C VAL A 336 -15.31 3.78 21.49
N GLU A 337 -16.55 3.30 21.49
CA GLU A 337 -17.41 3.24 20.30
C GLU A 337 -17.62 4.64 19.69
N LYS A 338 -17.93 5.64 20.54
CA LYS A 338 -18.09 7.04 20.09
C LYS A 338 -16.79 7.60 19.52
N TRP A 339 -15.67 7.38 20.21
CA TRP A 339 -14.35 7.81 19.73
C TRP A 339 -14.02 7.16 18.37
N TRP A 340 -14.30 5.87 18.23
CA TRP A 340 -14.07 5.13 17.00
C TRP A 340 -14.90 5.68 15.83
N ALA A 341 -16.18 5.98 16.06
CA ALA A 341 -17.03 6.62 15.06
C ALA A 341 -16.44 7.97 14.60
N VAL A 342 -15.91 8.78 15.54
CA VAL A 342 -15.21 10.03 15.21
C VAL A 342 -13.96 9.76 14.38
N MET A 343 -13.17 8.71 14.68
CA MET A 343 -11.98 8.36 13.89
C MET A 343 -12.33 7.98 12.46
N ILE A 344 -13.43 7.24 12.24
CA ILE A 344 -13.92 6.90 10.90
C ILE A 344 -14.33 8.18 10.15
N VAL A 345 -15.10 9.06 10.79
CA VAL A 345 -15.54 10.34 10.19
C VAL A 345 -14.36 11.25 9.91
N GLN A 346 -13.35 11.30 10.79
CA GLN A 346 -12.13 12.05 10.53
C GLN A 346 -11.38 11.45 9.35
N LEU A 347 -11.19 10.14 9.28
CA LEU A 347 -10.48 9.51 8.18
C LEU A 347 -11.16 9.76 6.81
N THR A 348 -12.48 9.64 6.77
CA THR A 348 -13.29 9.84 5.55
C THR A 348 -13.49 11.33 5.22
N GLY A 349 -13.64 12.18 6.24
CA GLY A 349 -13.88 13.62 6.12
C GLY A 349 -12.62 14.48 5.92
N GLN A 350 -11.46 14.07 6.42
CA GLN A 350 -10.17 14.77 6.22
C GLN A 350 -9.73 14.80 4.74
N ASN A 351 -10.30 13.95 3.87
CA ASN A 351 -10.03 13.96 2.43
C ASN A 351 -10.59 15.19 1.69
N GLN A 352 -11.49 16.00 2.27
CA GLN A 352 -11.86 17.28 1.66
C GLN A 352 -10.87 18.42 1.95
N TYR A 353 -9.97 18.26 2.93
CA TYR A 353 -9.17 19.37 3.46
C TYR A 353 -7.65 19.15 3.40
N GLN A 354 -7.13 17.93 3.21
CA GLN A 354 -5.70 17.65 3.44
C GLN A 354 -4.87 17.18 2.23
N ASN A 355 -5.46 16.91 1.05
CA ASN A 355 -4.75 16.20 -0.04
C ASN A 355 -4.70 16.94 -1.40
N TRP A 356 -4.72 18.28 -1.43
CA TRP A 356 -4.32 18.95 -2.67
C TRP A 356 -2.81 18.94 -2.80
N THR A 357 -2.31 18.44 -3.94
CA THR A 357 -0.93 18.74 -4.35
C THR A 357 -0.78 20.27 -4.51
N LEU A 358 0.45 20.78 -4.45
CA LEU A 358 0.69 22.23 -4.60
C LEU A 358 0.10 22.77 -5.91
N LEU A 359 0.19 21.98 -6.99
CA LEU A 359 -0.33 22.34 -8.31
C LEU A 359 -1.87 22.37 -8.34
N GLU A 360 -2.53 21.33 -7.82
CA GLU A 360 -3.99 21.30 -7.70
C GLU A 360 -4.52 22.41 -6.79
N ALA A 361 -3.80 22.74 -5.71
CA ALA A 361 -4.15 23.83 -4.82
C ALA A 361 -4.03 25.20 -5.50
N VAL A 362 -3.05 25.38 -6.39
CA VAL A 362 -2.91 26.58 -7.23
C VAL A 362 -4.07 26.67 -8.22
N GLU A 363 -4.39 25.59 -8.94
CA GLU A 363 -5.54 25.56 -9.88
C GLU A 363 -6.86 25.86 -9.16
N LYS A 364 -7.09 25.27 -7.99
CA LYS A 364 -8.30 25.52 -7.20
C LYS A 364 -8.35 26.94 -6.63
N LEU A 365 -7.21 27.55 -6.34
CA LEU A 365 -7.15 28.95 -5.95
C LEU A 365 -7.50 29.86 -7.13
N GLU A 366 -6.98 29.58 -8.32
CA GLU A 366 -7.30 30.34 -9.54
C GLU A 366 -8.79 30.24 -9.92
N ASP A 367 -9.36 29.03 -9.90
CA ASP A 367 -10.80 28.82 -10.09
C ASP A 367 -11.62 29.59 -9.05
N LEU A 368 -11.15 29.58 -7.79
CA LEU A 368 -11.78 30.34 -6.71
C LEU A 368 -11.61 31.85 -6.87
N LEU A 369 -10.66 32.36 -7.66
CA LEU A 369 -10.52 33.79 -7.95
C LEU A 369 -11.41 34.23 -9.13
N LYS A 370 -11.83 33.32 -10.01
CA LYS A 370 -12.75 33.62 -11.12
C LYS A 370 -14.19 33.85 -10.62
N LEU A 371 -14.92 34.75 -11.27
CA LEU A 371 -16.33 35.02 -10.98
C LEU A 371 -17.21 34.41 -12.09
N PRO A 372 -18.26 33.64 -11.73
CA PRO A 372 -19.24 33.20 -12.70
C PRO A 372 -20.06 34.41 -13.14
N ALA A 373 -20.03 34.73 -14.43
CA ALA A 373 -20.90 35.74 -15.01
C ALA A 373 -21.70 35.11 -16.16
N GLU A 374 -23.01 35.08 -15.99
CA GLU A 374 -23.93 34.91 -17.13
C GLU A 374 -23.93 36.22 -17.92
N VAL A 375 -23.24 36.24 -19.06
CA VAL A 375 -23.30 37.38 -19.97
C VAL A 375 -24.48 37.16 -20.91
N LYS A 376 -25.60 37.85 -20.67
CA LYS A 376 -26.69 37.94 -21.65
C LYS A 376 -26.25 38.89 -22.76
N LEU A 377 -25.79 38.33 -23.88
CA LEU A 377 -25.34 39.12 -25.04
C LEU A 377 -26.52 39.71 -25.85
N ASN A 378 -27.74 39.17 -25.72
CA ASN A 378 -28.99 39.77 -26.21
C ASN A 378 -30.21 39.07 -25.57
N SER A 379 -31.37 39.72 -25.56
CA SER A 379 -32.62 39.24 -24.94
C SER A 379 -33.25 38.00 -25.59
N ALA A 380 -32.66 37.45 -26.65
CA ALA A 380 -33.17 36.30 -27.39
C ALA A 380 -32.25 35.06 -27.42
N ASP A 381 -31.03 35.12 -26.87
CA ASP A 381 -30.08 33.99 -26.91
C ASP A 381 -29.71 33.49 -25.51
N SER A 382 -29.46 32.18 -25.41
CA SER A 382 -29.03 31.50 -24.18
C SER A 382 -27.70 32.07 -23.66
N PRO A 383 -27.55 32.24 -22.32
CA PRO A 383 -26.36 32.84 -21.73
C PRO A 383 -25.13 31.94 -21.96
N LEU A 384 -24.06 32.52 -22.50
CA LEU A 384 -22.74 31.90 -22.53
C LEU A 384 -22.07 32.14 -21.17
N GLU A 385 -21.60 31.07 -20.53
CA GLU A 385 -20.79 31.16 -19.32
C GLU A 385 -19.44 31.80 -19.67
N ALA A 386 -19.24 33.06 -19.27
CA ALA A 386 -17.95 33.73 -19.39
C ALA A 386 -17.31 33.85 -18.01
N GLU A 387 -16.11 33.29 -17.84
CA GLU A 387 -15.32 33.43 -16.62
C GLU A 387 -14.71 34.84 -16.55
N ILE A 388 -15.16 35.68 -15.62
CA ILE A 388 -14.67 37.07 -15.45
C ILE A 388 -13.67 37.13 -14.29
N THR A 389 -12.55 37.84 -14.46
CA THR A 389 -11.55 38.01 -13.40
C THR A 389 -11.97 39.08 -12.37
N LEU A 390 -11.41 39.04 -11.15
CA LEU A 390 -11.67 40.05 -10.11
C LEU A 390 -11.35 41.47 -10.60
N GLN A 391 -10.31 41.63 -11.40
CA GLN A 391 -9.88 42.91 -11.98
C GLN A 391 -10.89 43.47 -12.99
N GLN A 392 -11.47 42.60 -13.82
CA GLN A 392 -12.51 42.98 -14.77
C GLN A 392 -13.81 43.36 -14.05
N ALA A 393 -14.19 42.59 -13.03
CA ALA A 393 -15.34 42.92 -12.19
C ALA A 393 -15.15 44.26 -11.46
N LEU A 394 -13.96 44.53 -10.91
CA LEU A 394 -13.64 45.81 -10.24
C LEU A 394 -13.76 47.03 -11.17
N ARG A 395 -13.47 46.89 -12.46
CA ARG A 395 -13.54 47.96 -13.45
C ARG A 395 -14.93 48.12 -14.08
N GLY A 396 -15.66 47.03 -14.26
CA GLY A 396 -16.86 47.00 -15.10
C GLY A 396 -18.21 46.88 -14.38
N TRP A 397 -18.24 46.45 -13.12
CA TRP A 397 -19.51 46.18 -12.42
C TRP A 397 -19.95 47.34 -11.51
N ASP A 398 -21.26 47.48 -11.29
CA ASP A 398 -21.84 48.45 -10.37
C ASP A 398 -21.58 48.08 -8.89
N PHE A 399 -21.58 49.08 -7.99
CA PHE A 399 -21.27 48.81 -6.56
C PHE A 399 -22.25 47.83 -5.92
N ASP A 400 -23.52 47.98 -6.24
CA ASP A 400 -24.58 47.22 -5.59
C ASP A 400 -24.46 45.72 -5.90
N VAL A 401 -23.83 45.38 -7.04
CA VAL A 401 -23.48 44.00 -7.41
C VAL A 401 -22.09 43.62 -6.87
N GLN A 402 -21.09 44.50 -6.98
CA GLN A 402 -19.72 44.22 -6.50
C GLN A 402 -19.67 43.92 -5.00
N ARG A 403 -20.45 44.64 -4.18
CA ARG A 403 -20.42 44.50 -2.72
C ARG A 403 -20.79 43.09 -2.24
N PRO A 404 -21.99 42.54 -2.55
CA PRO A 404 -22.35 41.19 -2.12
C PRO A 404 -21.43 40.12 -2.73
N THR A 405 -21.04 40.27 -4.00
CA THR A 405 -20.19 39.28 -4.67
C THR A 405 -18.78 39.22 -4.07
N PHE A 406 -18.13 40.35 -3.80
CA PHE A 406 -16.80 40.35 -3.18
C PHE A 406 -16.85 39.94 -1.70
N GLN A 407 -17.92 40.25 -0.97
CA GLN A 407 -18.10 39.71 0.39
C GLN A 407 -18.24 38.18 0.39
N GLN A 408 -19.01 37.62 -0.55
CA GLN A 408 -19.11 36.18 -0.74
C GLN A 408 -17.74 35.58 -1.10
N LYS A 409 -16.95 36.25 -1.93
CA LYS A 409 -15.60 35.82 -2.32
C LYS A 409 -14.61 35.83 -1.16
N ILE A 410 -14.65 36.86 -0.32
CA ILE A 410 -13.85 36.94 0.92
C ILE A 410 -14.20 35.76 1.84
N ASN A 411 -15.49 35.46 2.02
CA ASN A 411 -15.91 34.30 2.82
C ASN A 411 -15.42 32.97 2.22
N GLN A 412 -15.47 32.82 0.89
CA GLN A 412 -14.92 31.65 0.20
C GLN A 412 -13.40 31.52 0.40
N LEU A 413 -12.65 32.64 0.36
CA LEU A 413 -11.20 32.66 0.64
C LEU A 413 -10.89 32.30 2.10
N ILE A 414 -11.70 32.76 3.06
CA ILE A 414 -11.57 32.39 4.49
C ILE A 414 -11.79 30.89 4.68
N VAL A 415 -12.78 30.29 4.01
CA VAL A 415 -13.02 28.84 4.06
C VAL A 415 -11.90 28.08 3.34
N ALA A 416 -11.41 28.59 2.21
CA ALA A 416 -10.30 28.00 1.48
C ALA A 416 -9.00 27.98 2.29
N ARG A 417 -8.78 28.96 3.18
CA ARG A 417 -7.63 28.98 4.10
C ARG A 417 -7.52 27.71 4.95
N LEU A 418 -8.62 27.05 5.28
CA LEU A 418 -8.63 25.78 6.03
C LEU A 418 -8.15 24.58 5.19
N LYS A 419 -8.20 24.70 3.86
CA LYS A 419 -7.89 23.64 2.87
C LYS A 419 -6.53 23.82 2.17
N MET A 420 -5.93 25.00 2.27
CA MET A 420 -4.78 25.37 1.45
C MET A 420 -3.44 24.95 2.08
N PRO A 421 -2.47 24.47 1.27
CA PRO A 421 -1.11 24.19 1.73
C PRO A 421 -0.46 25.43 2.36
N ARG A 422 0.42 25.22 3.36
CA ARG A 422 1.08 26.32 4.10
C ARG A 422 1.77 27.36 3.20
N GLN A 423 2.25 26.94 2.02
CA GLN A 423 2.93 27.79 1.04
C GLN A 423 1.98 28.78 0.33
N LEU A 424 0.69 28.46 0.20
CA LEU A 424 -0.30 29.31 -0.48
C LEU A 424 -1.12 30.19 0.49
N LEU A 425 -1.04 29.94 1.80
CA LEU A 425 -1.71 30.76 2.82
C LEU A 425 -1.40 32.26 2.72
N PRO A 426 -0.16 32.71 2.45
CA PRO A 426 0.14 34.13 2.26
C PRO A 426 -0.70 34.77 1.15
N PHE A 427 -0.86 34.06 0.02
CA PHE A 427 -1.61 34.54 -1.14
C PHE A 427 -3.11 34.64 -0.84
N VAL A 428 -3.71 33.59 -0.26
CA VAL A 428 -5.14 33.61 0.12
C VAL A 428 -5.45 34.78 1.05
N ASN A 429 -4.57 35.04 2.03
CA ASN A 429 -4.71 36.17 2.95
C ASN A 429 -4.50 37.52 2.25
N GLU A 430 -3.57 37.59 1.29
CA GLU A 430 -3.30 38.80 0.52
C GLU A 430 -4.49 39.19 -0.37
N TYR A 431 -5.06 38.24 -1.14
CA TYR A 431 -6.28 38.49 -1.92
C TYR A 431 -7.46 38.91 -1.04
N GLY A 432 -7.68 38.23 0.08
CA GLY A 432 -8.73 38.59 1.04
C GLY A 432 -8.57 40.02 1.56
N ARG A 433 -7.36 40.40 1.99
CA ARG A 433 -7.06 41.76 2.47
C ARG A 433 -7.22 42.83 1.40
N ILE A 434 -6.83 42.56 0.15
CA ILE A 434 -6.99 43.51 -0.95
C ILE A 434 -8.48 43.80 -1.18
N LEU A 435 -9.31 42.75 -1.26
CA LEU A 435 -10.77 42.89 -1.44
C LEU A 435 -11.44 43.59 -0.25
N GLU A 436 -11.08 43.23 0.99
CA GLU A 436 -11.59 43.89 2.21
C GLU A 436 -11.23 45.38 2.23
N SER A 437 -9.98 45.73 1.92
CA SER A 437 -9.50 47.11 1.90
C SER A 437 -10.19 47.95 0.82
N TYR A 438 -10.46 47.36 -0.35
CA TYR A 438 -11.20 47.99 -1.43
C TYR A 438 -12.65 48.27 -1.00
N LEU A 439 -13.35 47.26 -0.47
CA LEU A 439 -14.73 47.41 0.00
C LEU A 439 -14.84 48.46 1.11
N ALA A 440 -13.93 48.45 2.09
CA ALA A 440 -13.92 49.43 3.17
C ALA A 440 -13.77 50.87 2.65
N LYS A 441 -12.81 51.12 1.75
CA LYS A 441 -12.60 52.44 1.13
C LYS A 441 -13.80 52.85 0.27
N ARG A 442 -14.39 51.93 -0.49
CA ARG A 442 -15.52 52.23 -1.38
C ARG A 442 -16.82 52.49 -0.61
N ILE A 443 -17.04 51.83 0.53
CA ILE A 443 -18.12 52.15 1.49
C ILE A 443 -17.91 53.54 2.10
N GLN A 444 -16.68 53.90 2.50
CA GLN A 444 -16.39 55.23 3.04
C GLN A 444 -16.66 56.34 2.02
N ILE A 445 -16.33 56.13 0.74
CA ILE A 445 -16.60 57.09 -0.34
C ILE A 445 -18.11 57.16 -0.62
N ALA A 446 -18.82 56.04 -0.65
CA ALA A 446 -20.27 56.00 -0.86
C ALA A 446 -21.05 56.71 0.27
N ASN A 447 -20.60 56.56 1.52
CA ASN A 447 -21.21 57.18 2.69
C ASN A 447 -20.71 58.61 2.97
N PHE A 448 -19.83 59.15 2.12
CA PHE A 448 -19.24 60.47 2.33
C PHE A 448 -20.27 61.59 2.11
N LYS A 449 -20.61 62.31 3.19
CA LYS A 449 -21.43 63.52 3.14
C LYS A 449 -20.50 64.74 3.06
N PRO A 450 -20.43 65.44 1.92
CA PRO A 450 -19.51 66.56 1.76
C PRO A 450 -19.92 67.73 2.68
N ARG A 451 -18.97 68.26 3.44
CA ARG A 451 -19.10 69.57 4.11
C ARG A 451 -18.77 70.67 3.10
N ARG A 452 -19.28 71.88 3.34
CA ARG A 452 -19.12 73.05 2.44
C ARG A 452 -17.63 73.25 2.10
N GLY A 453 -17.28 73.18 0.82
CA GLY A 453 -15.89 73.32 0.32
C GLY A 453 -15.09 72.03 0.16
N GLN A 454 -15.59 70.86 0.58
CA GLN A 454 -14.90 69.58 0.37
C GLN A 454 -15.36 68.87 -0.91
N ALA A 455 -14.40 68.55 -1.77
CA ALA A 455 -14.63 67.71 -2.95
C ALA A 455 -14.85 66.24 -2.53
N ARG A 456 -15.77 65.55 -3.20
CA ARG A 456 -15.98 64.11 -3.00
C ARG A 456 -14.72 63.34 -3.45
N PRO A 457 -14.28 62.31 -2.69
CA PRO A 457 -13.16 61.48 -3.11
C PRO A 457 -13.48 60.76 -4.43
N LYS A 458 -12.51 60.70 -5.34
CA LYS A 458 -12.66 60.01 -6.63
C LYS A 458 -12.56 58.49 -6.43
N VAL A 459 -13.43 57.73 -7.10
CA VAL A 459 -13.49 56.26 -7.03
C VAL A 459 -12.42 55.60 -7.90
N ALA A 460 -12.12 56.18 -9.06
CA ALA A 460 -11.12 55.67 -10.03
C ALA A 460 -9.75 55.32 -9.41
N PRO A 461 -9.09 56.18 -8.60
CA PRO A 461 -7.79 55.84 -8.02
C PRO A 461 -7.85 54.67 -7.02
N VAL A 462 -9.00 54.42 -6.39
CA VAL A 462 -9.18 53.28 -5.46
C VAL A 462 -9.32 51.98 -6.23
N ILE A 463 -10.02 51.99 -7.38
CA ILE A 463 -10.13 50.84 -8.28
C ILE A 463 -8.76 50.51 -8.88
N GLU A 464 -8.05 51.51 -9.42
CA GLU A 464 -6.73 51.30 -10.02
C GLU A 464 -5.70 50.78 -9.03
N ALA A 465 -5.71 51.28 -7.79
CA ALA A 465 -4.82 50.79 -6.75
C ALA A 465 -5.11 49.33 -6.37
N ALA A 466 -6.39 48.95 -6.25
CA ALA A 466 -6.77 47.57 -5.95
C ALA A 466 -6.39 46.62 -7.09
N VAL A 467 -6.61 47.02 -8.35
CA VAL A 467 -6.23 46.22 -9.52
C VAL A 467 -4.72 46.00 -9.59
N ARG A 468 -3.91 47.06 -9.37
CA ARG A 468 -2.44 46.92 -9.33
C ARG A 468 -1.95 45.92 -8.28
N LEU A 469 -2.59 45.89 -7.11
CA LEU A 469 -2.23 44.94 -6.04
C LEU A 469 -2.62 43.49 -6.39
N LEU A 470 -3.77 43.30 -7.04
CA LEU A 470 -4.19 41.98 -7.54
C LEU A 470 -3.23 41.48 -8.63
N ASP A 471 -2.87 42.32 -9.60
CA ASP A 471 -1.94 41.95 -10.69
C ASP A 471 -0.56 41.55 -10.13
N GLY A 472 -0.09 42.21 -9.08
CA GLY A 472 1.16 41.86 -8.38
C GLY A 472 1.08 40.55 -7.59
N ALA A 473 -0.09 40.18 -7.08
CA ALA A 473 -0.32 38.88 -6.45
C ALA A 473 -0.37 37.76 -7.52
N ASP A 474 -1.07 37.99 -8.64
CA ASP A 474 -1.18 37.04 -9.75
C ASP A 474 0.19 36.70 -10.35
N THR A 475 1.04 37.71 -10.57
CA THR A 475 2.40 37.52 -11.11
C THR A 475 3.26 36.59 -10.24
N ARG A 476 3.09 36.66 -8.91
CA ARG A 476 3.83 35.81 -7.96
C ARG A 476 3.21 34.42 -7.80
N LEU A 477 1.90 34.30 -8.02
CA LEU A 477 1.19 33.02 -8.00
C LEU A 477 1.59 32.13 -9.19
N VAL A 478 1.86 32.73 -10.36
CA VAL A 478 2.34 32.01 -11.57
C VAL A 478 3.67 31.29 -11.35
N LEU A 479 4.53 31.77 -10.43
CA LEU A 479 5.83 31.15 -10.11
C LEU A 479 5.70 29.75 -9.48
N PHE A 480 4.51 29.37 -9.02
CA PHE A 480 4.24 28.04 -8.46
C PHE A 480 3.79 27.01 -9.51
N LYS A 481 3.64 27.42 -10.78
CA LYS A 481 3.40 26.50 -11.90
C LYS A 481 4.72 26.04 -12.52
N PRO A 482 4.86 24.75 -12.91
CA PRO A 482 5.96 24.35 -13.78
C PRO A 482 5.84 25.10 -15.11
N GLU A 483 6.98 25.50 -15.70
CA GLU A 483 7.02 26.02 -17.07
C GLU A 483 6.24 25.07 -17.97
N THR A 484 5.06 25.51 -18.42
CA THR A 484 4.38 24.85 -19.51
C THR A 484 5.32 24.96 -20.69
N ALA A 485 5.94 23.84 -21.06
CA ALA A 485 6.60 23.69 -22.33
C ALA A 485 5.56 24.05 -23.39
N THR A 486 5.63 25.29 -23.87
CA THR A 486 4.88 25.73 -25.03
C THR A 486 5.28 24.78 -26.15
N PRO A 487 4.33 24.12 -26.85
CA PRO A 487 4.66 23.39 -28.05
C PRO A 487 5.28 24.40 -29.00
N LYS A 488 6.57 24.20 -29.28
CA LYS A 488 7.31 24.96 -30.29
C LYS A 488 6.45 24.99 -31.56
N PRO A 489 6.14 26.17 -32.14
CA PRO A 489 5.33 26.22 -33.35
C PRO A 489 6.06 25.39 -34.41
N ALA A 490 5.32 24.45 -34.99
CA ALA A 490 5.80 23.63 -36.09
C ALA A 490 6.36 24.56 -37.17
N LYS A 491 7.64 24.39 -37.51
CA LYS A 491 8.25 25.05 -38.66
C LYS A 491 7.37 24.72 -39.86
N GLY A 492 6.76 25.75 -40.44
CA GLY A 492 5.98 25.64 -41.67
C GLY A 492 6.81 24.99 -42.76
N THR A 493 6.28 23.92 -43.33
CA THR A 493 6.68 23.38 -44.61
C THR A 493 6.39 24.44 -45.68
N PRO A 494 7.33 24.82 -46.56
CA PRO A 494 7.05 25.76 -47.63
C PRO A 494 6.12 25.10 -48.66
N ALA A 495 5.10 25.85 -49.10
CA ALA A 495 4.20 25.46 -50.17
C ALA A 495 4.96 25.25 -51.50
N PRO A 496 4.53 24.31 -52.37
CA PRO A 496 5.13 24.14 -53.67
C PRO A 496 4.73 25.29 -54.59
N ALA A 497 5.71 25.85 -55.30
CA ALA A 497 5.47 26.83 -56.36
C ALA A 497 4.70 26.19 -57.53
N PRO A 498 3.85 26.96 -58.23
CA PRO A 498 3.04 26.43 -59.31
C PRO A 498 3.89 26.24 -60.57
N ASN A 499 3.73 25.08 -61.21
CA ASN A 499 3.84 24.89 -62.66
C ASN A 499 2.88 23.79 -63.07
#